data_AF-A0A368RZ99-F1
#
_entry.id   AF-A0A368RZ99-F1
#
_cell.length_a   1.000
_cell.length_b   1.000
_cell.length_c   1.000
_cell.angle_alpha   90.00
_cell.angle_beta   90.00
_cell.angle_gamma   90.00
#
_symmetry.space_group_name_H-M   'P 1'
#
loop_
_entity.id
_entity.type
_entity.pdbx_description
1 polymer ?
#
loop_
_entity_poly.entity_id
_entity_poly.type
_entity_poly.pdbx_seq_one_letter_code
_entity_poly.pdbx_strand_id
1 'polypeptide(L)'
;MLLVLRFNLLRNNIWGSRSVRFLKQHAGFSSGKLLQPGTYEKRHFTTKLTDTASWHKTDSGSCSPAIPPLWLQQTFDRDNPGTVLVFDIETTGFLHADHRIIEFALRDLSGGKNCTFETLINPERNVPIYAAKANKITTELVCRPDVPRFSDVLPLLLAYVQRRQAPGKPVLWVAHNAKQFDIPFLMQEFERCSAQVPADWLFVDSLCLARKLKKLDDFSVLLQEI
;
A
#
# COMPACT_ATOMS: atom_id res chain seq x y z
N MET A 1 -22.80 11.59 -0.66
CA MET A 1 -21.69 12.35 -0.06
C MET A 1 -20.64 11.47 0.66
N LEU A 2 -20.57 10.15 0.39
CA LEU A 2 -19.63 9.22 1.04
C LEU A 2 -18.36 8.92 0.22
N LEU A 3 -18.38 9.10 -1.11
CA LEU A 3 -17.25 8.79 -2.00
C LEU A 3 -16.13 9.83 -1.93
N VAL A 4 -16.44 11.10 -1.65
CA VAL A 4 -15.46 12.20 -1.57
C VAL A 4 -14.52 12.05 -0.36
N LEU A 5 -14.93 11.30 0.66
CA LEU A 5 -14.11 11.03 1.85
C LEU A 5 -12.99 10.00 1.60
N ARG A 6 -13.05 9.19 0.53
CA ARG A 6 -11.95 8.27 0.16
C ARG A 6 -10.68 9.02 -0.23
N PHE A 7 -10.86 10.14 -0.92
CA PHE A 7 -9.80 10.87 -1.61
C PHE A 7 -8.83 11.65 -0.70
N ASN A 8 -9.30 12.20 0.44
CA ASN A 8 -8.50 13.17 1.19
C ASN A 8 -7.62 12.57 2.31
N LEU A 9 -8.00 11.43 2.90
CA LEU A 9 -7.33 10.94 4.11
C LEU A 9 -6.01 10.20 3.83
N LEU A 10 -5.93 9.43 2.74
CA LEU A 10 -4.66 8.83 2.31
C LEU A 10 -3.76 9.89 1.65
N ARG A 11 -4.30 10.69 0.74
CA ARG A 11 -3.54 11.69 -0.04
C ARG A 11 -2.87 12.76 0.82
N ASN A 12 -3.55 13.29 1.84
CA ASN A 12 -2.99 14.35 2.69
C ASN A 12 -1.97 13.84 3.73
N ASN A 13 -2.00 12.57 4.11
CA ASN A 13 -1.06 11.96 5.05
C ASN A 13 0.16 11.30 4.39
N ILE A 14 0.23 11.28 3.06
CA ILE A 14 1.30 10.62 2.29
C ILE A 14 2.41 11.61 1.87
N TRP A 15 2.13 12.92 1.82
CA TRP A 15 3.09 13.92 1.32
C TRP A 15 4.33 14.17 2.22
N GLY A 16 4.35 13.62 3.44
CA GLY A 16 5.53 13.65 4.32
C GLY A 16 6.58 12.56 4.05
N SER A 17 6.26 11.58 3.18
CA SER A 17 7.15 10.46 2.86
C SER A 17 7.58 10.54 1.39
N ARG A 18 8.87 10.31 1.09
CA ARG A 18 9.35 10.26 -0.30
C ARG A 18 8.65 9.10 -1.03
N SER A 19 7.61 9.41 -1.80
CA SER A 19 6.87 8.43 -2.60
C SER A 19 7.75 7.85 -3.71
N VAL A 20 7.63 6.55 -3.95
CA VAL A 20 8.17 5.95 -5.16
C VAL A 20 7.18 6.20 -6.29
N ARG A 21 7.42 7.28 -7.06
CA ARG A 21 6.67 7.56 -8.28
C ARG A 21 7.43 6.97 -9.46
N PHE A 22 6.90 5.90 -10.06
CA PHE A 22 7.45 5.35 -11.28
C PHE A 22 6.85 6.05 -12.48
N LEU A 23 7.65 6.90 -13.12
CA LEU A 23 7.44 7.34 -14.51
C LEU A 23 8.29 6.42 -15.37
N LYS A 24 7.72 5.86 -16.44
CA LYS A 24 8.45 4.98 -17.36
C LYS A 24 9.66 5.73 -17.93
N GLN A 25 10.87 5.43 -17.44
CA GLN A 25 12.09 5.88 -18.10
C GLN A 25 12.28 5.02 -19.35
N HIS A 26 12.47 5.65 -20.51
CA HIS A 26 12.82 4.98 -21.76
C HIS A 26 14.18 4.28 -21.60
N ALA A 27 14.19 3.07 -21.06
CA ALA A 27 15.29 2.12 -21.18
C ALA A 27 14.80 1.00 -22.10
N GLY A 28 15.41 0.90 -23.28
CA GLY A 28 15.06 -0.09 -24.29
C GLY A 28 15.13 -1.51 -23.72
N PHE A 29 13.97 -2.14 -23.60
CA PHE A 29 13.84 -3.59 -23.43
C PHE A 29 13.27 -4.17 -24.72
N SER A 30 14.09 -4.94 -25.42
CA SER A 30 13.67 -5.81 -26.52
C SER A 30 12.72 -6.86 -25.95
N SER A 31 11.53 -7.00 -26.54
CA SER A 31 10.59 -8.09 -26.24
C SER A 31 11.23 -9.42 -26.64
N GLY A 32 11.70 -10.21 -25.68
CA GLY A 32 12.27 -11.51 -25.99
C GLY A 32 12.66 -12.32 -24.76
N LYS A 33 11.88 -13.38 -24.51
CA LYS A 33 12.09 -14.52 -23.61
C LYS A 33 11.73 -14.33 -22.13
N LEU A 34 10.54 -14.86 -21.84
CA LEU A 34 10.09 -15.36 -20.53
C LEU A 34 11.17 -16.28 -19.93
N LEU A 35 11.74 -15.91 -18.78
CA LEU A 35 12.64 -16.78 -18.02
C LEU A 35 11.81 -17.58 -17.01
N GLN A 36 11.98 -18.92 -17.05
CA GLN A 36 11.35 -19.87 -16.14
C GLN A 36 11.81 -19.65 -14.68
N PRO A 37 10.96 -19.96 -13.68
CA PRO A 37 11.22 -19.64 -12.29
C PRO A 37 12.18 -20.67 -11.67
N GLY A 38 13.47 -20.35 -11.60
CA GLY A 38 14.39 -21.31 -10.98
C GLY A 38 15.89 -20.98 -11.04
N THR A 39 16.31 -19.73 -10.83
CA THR A 39 17.64 -19.39 -10.26
C THR A 39 17.77 -17.86 -10.16
N TYR A 40 17.67 -17.30 -8.96
CA TYR A 40 18.07 -15.91 -8.73
C TYR A 40 19.39 -15.90 -7.94
N GLU A 41 20.45 -15.63 -8.69
CA GLU A 41 21.79 -15.36 -8.23
C GLU A 41 21.78 -14.06 -7.39
N LYS A 42 22.26 -14.13 -6.14
CA LYS A 42 22.44 -12.96 -5.26
C LYS A 42 23.48 -12.03 -5.87
N ARG A 43 23.04 -10.92 -6.47
CA ARG A 43 23.94 -9.80 -6.77
C ARG A 43 23.89 -8.78 -5.64
N HIS A 44 25.00 -8.73 -4.90
CA HIS A 44 25.26 -7.76 -3.86
C HIS A 44 25.44 -6.37 -4.47
N PHE A 45 24.59 -5.42 -4.09
CA PHE A 45 24.85 -4.00 -4.28
C PHE A 45 25.37 -3.43 -2.95
N THR A 46 26.67 -3.25 -2.85
CA THR A 46 27.31 -2.58 -1.72
C THR A 46 27.29 -1.08 -1.96
N THR A 47 26.64 -0.33 -1.07
CA THR A 47 26.83 1.12 -0.99
C THR A 47 27.57 1.42 0.31
N LYS A 48 28.83 1.85 0.21
CA LYS A 48 29.59 2.38 1.33
C LYS A 48 28.95 3.70 1.77
N LEU A 49 28.59 3.81 3.05
CA LEU A 49 28.42 5.09 3.73
C LEU A 49 29.39 5.10 4.91
N THR A 50 30.46 5.89 4.77
CA THR A 50 31.24 6.41 5.88
C THR A 50 30.52 7.65 6.36
N ASP A 51 30.15 7.71 7.64
CA ASP A 51 30.34 8.93 8.43
C ASP A 51 30.26 8.62 9.93
N THR A 52 31.16 9.29 10.63
CA THR A 52 31.70 9.06 11.97
C THR A 52 30.75 9.47 13.09
N ALA A 53 30.60 8.61 14.10
CA ALA A 53 30.01 8.95 15.38
C ALA A 53 31.05 9.64 16.29
N SER A 54 30.65 10.70 17.02
CA SER A 54 31.32 11.10 18.25
C SER A 54 30.30 11.19 19.38
N TRP A 55 30.57 10.47 20.46
CA TRP A 55 29.80 10.46 21.69
C TRP A 55 30.62 11.16 22.76
N HIS A 56 30.09 12.22 23.37
CA HIS A 56 30.62 12.77 24.61
C HIS A 56 29.77 12.26 25.78
N LYS A 57 30.44 11.57 26.71
CA LYS A 57 29.94 11.25 28.05
C LYS A 57 30.25 12.42 28.99
N THR A 58 29.30 12.75 29.86
CA THR A 58 29.54 13.41 31.14
C THR A 58 28.68 12.74 32.21
N ASP A 59 29.31 12.41 33.33
CA ASP A 59 28.77 11.63 34.44
C ASP A 59 28.09 12.50 35.53
N SER A 60 27.29 11.79 36.34
CA SER A 60 27.01 11.97 37.78
C SER A 60 25.85 12.87 38.25
N GLY A 61 24.96 12.27 39.04
CA GLY A 61 23.95 12.94 39.88
C GLY A 61 22.91 11.97 40.43
N SER A 62 22.80 11.87 41.76
CA SER A 62 22.05 10.87 42.53
C SER A 62 20.56 11.19 42.79
N CYS A 63 19.78 10.14 43.10
CA CYS A 63 18.81 9.99 44.21
C CYS A 63 17.30 9.80 43.91
N SER A 64 16.72 8.86 44.66
CA SER A 64 15.29 8.53 44.95
C SER A 64 14.64 7.32 44.25
N PRO A 65 13.91 6.44 44.97
CA PRO A 65 13.28 5.25 44.41
C PRO A 65 11.92 5.63 43.81
N ALA A 66 11.94 6.00 42.53
CA ALA A 66 10.72 6.11 41.75
C ALA A 66 10.24 4.69 41.36
N ILE A 67 8.93 4.46 41.52
CA ILE A 67 8.14 3.36 40.96
C ILE A 67 8.80 2.85 39.67
N PRO A 68 9.09 1.55 39.52
CA PRO A 68 9.71 1.08 38.28
C PRO A 68 8.80 1.53 37.13
N PRO A 69 9.30 2.33 36.18
CA PRO A 69 8.51 2.65 35.01
C PRO A 69 8.06 1.31 34.46
N LEU A 70 6.78 1.20 34.10
CA LEU A 70 6.30 0.10 33.29
C LEU A 70 7.17 0.15 32.04
N TRP A 71 8.26 -0.60 32.03
CA TRP A 71 9.05 -0.82 30.85
C TRP A 71 8.07 -1.55 29.94
N LEU A 72 7.52 -0.83 28.96
CA LEU A 72 7.20 -1.48 27.70
C LEU A 72 8.53 -2.08 27.28
N GLN A 73 8.75 -3.34 27.66
CA GLN A 73 9.77 -4.16 27.06
C GLN A 73 9.47 -4.09 25.58
N GLN A 74 10.30 -3.31 24.91
CA GLN A 74 10.34 -3.24 23.48
C GLN A 74 10.66 -4.67 23.08
N THR A 75 9.65 -5.39 22.60
CA THR A 75 9.75 -6.81 22.25
C THR A 75 10.53 -6.91 20.95
N PHE A 76 11.83 -6.67 21.07
CA PHE A 76 12.80 -6.80 20.01
C PHE A 76 12.74 -8.25 19.52
N ASP A 77 12.34 -8.39 18.26
CA ASP A 77 12.52 -9.54 17.37
C ASP A 77 11.52 -10.71 17.38
N ARG A 78 10.50 -10.75 18.27
CA ARG A 78 9.38 -11.73 18.13
C ARG A 78 8.03 -11.12 17.72
N ASP A 79 7.88 -9.81 17.89
CA ASP A 79 6.60 -9.12 17.79
C ASP A 79 6.49 -8.17 16.59
N ASN A 80 7.01 -8.56 15.42
CA ASN A 80 6.63 -7.83 14.22
C ASN A 80 5.19 -8.24 13.87
N PRO A 81 4.14 -7.43 14.11
CA PRO A 81 2.81 -7.73 13.57
C PRO A 81 2.99 -7.85 12.05
N GLY A 82 2.37 -8.84 11.40
CA GLY A 82 2.56 -9.07 9.96
C GLY A 82 2.39 -7.78 9.13
N THR A 83 2.96 -7.74 7.92
CA THR A 83 2.94 -6.52 7.10
C THR A 83 1.51 -6.11 6.79
N VAL A 84 1.12 -4.90 7.20
CA VAL A 84 -0.22 -4.34 6.90
C VAL A 84 -0.09 -3.28 5.83
N LEU A 85 -0.72 -3.52 4.70
CA LEU A 85 -0.79 -2.63 3.56
C LEU A 85 -2.20 -2.09 3.40
N VAL A 86 -2.36 -0.77 3.44
CA VAL A 86 -3.63 -0.11 3.14
C VAL A 86 -3.61 0.34 1.69
N PHE A 87 -4.67 0.05 0.93
CA PHE A 87 -4.75 0.41 -0.47
C PHE A 87 -6.12 0.97 -0.85
N ASP A 88 -6.13 1.71 -1.94
CA ASP A 88 -7.32 2.29 -2.56
C ASP A 88 -7.07 2.38 -4.07
N ILE A 89 -8.14 2.22 -4.85
CA ILE A 89 -8.07 2.24 -6.31
C ILE A 89 -9.09 3.22 -6.90
N GLU A 90 -8.72 3.81 -8.02
CA GLU A 90 -9.67 4.49 -8.90
C GLU A 90 -9.87 3.66 -10.17
N THR A 91 -11.08 3.70 -10.72
CA THR A 91 -11.46 2.82 -11.83
C THR A 91 -12.22 3.58 -12.92
N THR A 92 -12.35 2.94 -14.08
CA THR A 92 -13.22 3.43 -15.18
C THR A 92 -14.72 3.27 -14.88
N GLY A 93 -15.12 2.68 -13.75
CA GLY A 93 -16.52 2.39 -13.40
C GLY A 93 -16.68 1.35 -12.29
N PHE A 94 -17.90 0.87 -12.05
CA PHE A 94 -18.21 0.17 -10.80
C PHE A 94 -18.05 -1.36 -10.83
N LEU A 95 -18.26 -2.00 -11.98
CA LEU A 95 -18.21 -3.46 -12.11
C LEU A 95 -16.88 -3.92 -12.72
N HIS A 96 -16.10 -4.70 -11.98
CA HIS A 96 -14.76 -5.16 -12.36
C HIS A 96 -14.72 -5.96 -13.68
N ALA A 97 -15.79 -6.72 -13.98
CA ALA A 97 -15.91 -7.46 -15.24
C ALA A 97 -15.77 -6.54 -16.46
N ASP A 98 -16.43 -5.37 -16.42
CA ASP A 98 -16.54 -4.43 -17.53
C ASP A 98 -15.64 -3.21 -17.40
N HIS A 99 -14.86 -3.08 -16.32
CA HIS A 99 -14.06 -1.91 -16.02
C HIS A 99 -12.63 -2.25 -15.59
N ARG A 100 -11.77 -1.22 -15.60
CA ARG A 100 -10.33 -1.33 -15.33
C ARG A 100 -9.90 -0.35 -14.24
N ILE A 101 -8.79 -0.67 -13.57
CA ILE A 101 -8.09 0.23 -12.64
C ILE A 101 -7.38 1.33 -13.43
N ILE A 102 -7.43 2.57 -12.94
CA ILE A 102 -6.76 3.75 -13.53
C ILE A 102 -5.83 4.50 -12.56
N GLU A 103 -5.95 4.25 -11.27
CA GLU A 103 -5.00 4.66 -10.24
C GLU A 103 -4.91 3.56 -9.19
N PHE A 104 -3.71 3.33 -8.69
CA PHE A 104 -3.46 2.38 -7.61
C PHE A 104 -2.57 3.03 -6.56
N ALA A 105 -3.08 3.14 -5.34
CA ALA A 105 -2.35 3.68 -4.20
C ALA A 105 -2.26 2.64 -3.08
N LEU A 106 -1.08 2.50 -2.50
CA LEU A 106 -0.76 1.51 -1.47
C LEU A 106 0.18 2.14 -0.45
N ARG A 107 -0.07 1.87 0.84
CA ARG A 107 0.76 2.33 1.95
C ARG A 107 1.02 1.20 2.93
N ASP A 108 2.28 0.97 3.24
CA ASP A 108 2.71 0.14 4.35
C ASP A 108 2.62 0.91 5.68
N LEU A 109 1.85 0.38 6.62
CA LEU A 109 1.62 0.99 7.93
C LEU A 109 2.82 0.90 8.87
N SER A 110 3.81 0.04 8.61
CA SER A 110 5.09 0.06 9.33
C SER A 110 5.89 1.34 9.06
N GLY A 111 5.54 2.08 7.99
CA GLY A 111 6.18 3.35 7.67
C GLY A 111 7.61 3.22 7.16
N GLY A 112 8.42 4.25 7.38
CA GLY A 112 9.80 4.33 6.88
C GLY A 112 9.91 4.76 5.41
N LYS A 113 11.13 4.69 4.88
CA LYS A 113 11.43 5.11 3.50
C LYS A 113 10.70 4.20 2.51
N ASN A 114 10.12 4.79 1.47
CA ASN A 114 9.38 4.09 0.42
C ASN A 114 8.20 3.25 0.98
N CYS A 115 7.55 3.73 2.04
CA CYS A 115 6.35 3.08 2.61
C CYS A 115 5.09 3.28 1.75
N THR A 116 5.22 3.90 0.57
CA THR A 116 4.12 4.10 -0.37
C THR A 116 4.48 3.60 -1.77
N PHE A 117 3.46 3.12 -2.47
CA PHE A 117 3.49 2.77 -3.89
C PHE A 117 2.25 3.40 -4.52
N GLU A 118 2.45 4.28 -5.51
CA GLU A 118 1.36 5.03 -6.14
C GLU A 118 1.65 5.17 -7.64
N THR A 119 0.66 4.86 -8.47
CA THR A 119 0.81 4.99 -9.92
C THR A 119 -0.55 5.16 -10.62
N LEU A 120 -0.55 5.96 -11.69
CA LEU A 120 -1.62 5.93 -12.68
C LEU A 120 -1.47 4.67 -13.53
N ILE A 121 -2.58 4.14 -14.01
CA ILE A 121 -2.59 2.93 -14.84
C ILE A 121 -3.34 3.25 -16.13
N ASN A 122 -2.72 2.94 -17.26
CA ASN A 122 -3.36 2.95 -18.56
C ASN A 122 -4.32 1.75 -18.62
N PRO A 123 -5.64 1.96 -18.66
CA PRO A 123 -6.61 0.88 -18.63
C PRO A 123 -6.81 0.23 -20.01
N GLU A 124 -6.09 0.68 -21.04
CA GLU A 124 -6.24 0.26 -22.44
C GLU A 124 -7.66 0.47 -22.97
N ARG A 125 -8.31 1.54 -22.50
CA ARG A 125 -9.67 1.96 -22.86
C ARG A 125 -9.92 3.41 -22.48
N ASN A 126 -11.05 3.96 -22.93
CA ASN A 126 -11.50 5.27 -22.50
C ASN A 126 -12.01 5.26 -21.04
N VAL A 127 -11.72 6.34 -20.33
CA VAL A 127 -12.32 6.65 -19.03
C VAL A 127 -13.67 7.36 -19.26
N PRO A 128 -14.80 6.76 -18.84
CA PRO A 128 -16.11 7.40 -18.99
C PRO A 128 -16.19 8.75 -18.26
N ILE A 129 -16.97 9.69 -18.82
CA ILE A 129 -17.11 11.06 -18.28
C ILE A 129 -17.57 11.06 -16.82
N TYR A 130 -18.45 10.14 -16.41
CA TYR A 130 -18.91 10.08 -15.01
C TYR A 130 -17.78 9.69 -14.06
N ALA A 131 -16.88 8.79 -14.48
CA ALA A 131 -15.74 8.35 -13.68
C ALA A 131 -14.73 9.50 -13.57
N ALA A 132 -14.37 10.11 -14.72
CA ALA A 132 -13.49 11.27 -14.76
C ALA A 132 -14.02 12.46 -13.95
N LYS A 133 -15.35 12.68 -13.92
CA LYS A 133 -15.97 13.69 -13.05
C LYS A 133 -15.79 13.40 -11.57
N ALA A 134 -15.84 12.14 -11.17
CA ALA A 134 -15.71 11.69 -9.79
C ALA A 134 -14.26 11.76 -9.29
N ASN A 135 -13.32 11.15 -10.03
CA ASN A 135 -11.93 10.99 -9.59
C ASN A 135 -10.94 11.99 -10.20
N LYS A 136 -11.39 12.80 -11.18
CA LYS A 136 -10.56 13.80 -11.88
C LYS A 136 -9.44 13.20 -12.73
N ILE A 137 -9.55 11.93 -13.11
CA ILE A 137 -8.61 11.23 -13.98
C ILE A 137 -9.25 11.07 -15.36
N THR A 138 -8.67 11.69 -16.39
CA THR A 138 -9.21 11.66 -17.75
C THR A 138 -8.53 10.59 -18.61
N THR A 139 -9.16 10.23 -19.73
CA THR A 139 -8.55 9.34 -20.74
C THR A 139 -7.20 9.87 -21.21
N GLU A 140 -7.12 11.17 -21.49
CA GLU A 140 -5.89 11.81 -21.97
C GLU A 140 -4.75 11.70 -20.95
N LEU A 141 -5.08 11.70 -19.66
CA LEU A 141 -4.09 11.55 -18.59
C LEU A 141 -3.54 10.13 -18.53
N VAL A 142 -4.42 9.11 -18.55
CA VAL A 142 -4.00 7.70 -18.41
C VAL A 142 -3.45 7.10 -19.69
N CYS A 143 -3.68 7.73 -20.84
CA CYS A 143 -3.11 7.33 -22.13
C CYS A 143 -1.77 8.00 -22.45
N ARG A 144 -1.19 8.79 -21.53
CA ARG A 144 0.15 9.36 -21.76
C ARG A 144 1.20 8.25 -21.89
N PRO A 145 2.26 8.43 -22.71
CA PRO A 145 3.24 7.37 -22.99
C PRO A 145 3.99 6.82 -21.77
N ASP A 146 4.10 7.64 -20.72
CA ASP A 146 4.80 7.33 -19.47
C ASP A 146 3.93 6.59 -18.44
N VAL A 147 2.62 6.51 -18.67
CA VAL A 147 1.68 5.81 -17.79
C VAL A 147 1.69 4.31 -18.12
N PRO A 148 2.08 3.45 -17.15
CA PRO A 148 2.20 2.02 -17.38
C PRO A 148 0.84 1.34 -17.51
N ARG A 149 0.78 0.21 -18.21
CA ARG A 149 -0.38 -0.70 -18.13
C ARG A 149 -0.29 -1.54 -16.87
N PHE A 150 -1.40 -2.17 -16.47
CA PHE A 150 -1.37 -3.05 -15.29
C PHE A 150 -0.33 -4.17 -15.41
N SER A 151 -0.13 -4.73 -16.62
CA SER A 151 0.90 -5.75 -16.88
C SER A 151 2.32 -5.26 -16.58
N ASP A 152 2.58 -3.96 -16.75
CA ASP A 152 3.88 -3.34 -16.46
C ASP A 152 4.02 -3.03 -14.96
N VAL A 153 2.90 -2.75 -14.27
CA VAL A 153 2.83 -2.44 -12.82
C VAL A 153 2.94 -3.69 -11.96
N LEU A 154 2.29 -4.79 -12.36
CA LEU A 154 2.20 -6.02 -11.58
C LEU A 154 3.55 -6.56 -11.07
N PRO A 155 4.61 -6.73 -11.89
CA PRO A 155 5.90 -7.20 -11.40
C PRO A 155 6.53 -6.24 -10.38
N LEU A 156 6.32 -4.93 -10.53
CA LEU A 156 6.81 -3.92 -9.59
C LEU A 156 6.04 -3.97 -8.27
N LEU A 157 4.73 -4.18 -8.33
CA LEU A 157 3.87 -4.35 -7.15
C LEU A 157 4.28 -5.59 -6.36
N LEU A 158 4.48 -6.73 -7.02
CA LEU A 158 4.93 -7.96 -6.38
C LEU A 158 6.31 -7.77 -5.72
N ALA A 159 7.27 -7.17 -6.42
CA ALA A 159 8.59 -6.87 -5.88
C ALA A 159 8.54 -5.89 -4.70
N TYR A 160 7.65 -4.89 -4.76
CA TYR A 160 7.41 -3.97 -3.66
C TYR A 160 6.93 -4.74 -2.43
N VAL A 161 5.85 -5.51 -2.56
CA VAL A 161 5.23 -6.25 -1.46
C VAL A 161 6.22 -7.25 -0.85
N GLN A 162 6.94 -8.00 -1.68
CA GLN A 162 7.96 -8.95 -1.22
C GLN A 162 9.04 -8.29 -0.36
N ARG A 163 9.47 -7.06 -0.71
CA ARG A 163 10.48 -6.33 0.08
C ARG A 163 9.94 -5.80 1.40
N ARG A 164 8.63 -5.54 1.49
CA ARG A 164 7.95 -5.05 2.70
C ARG A 164 7.48 -6.19 3.59
N GLN A 165 7.33 -7.38 3.03
CA GLN A 165 6.81 -8.55 3.73
C GLN A 165 7.74 -9.00 4.85
N ALA A 166 7.18 -9.13 6.05
CA ALA A 166 7.87 -9.73 7.18
C ALA A 166 8.15 -11.23 6.89
N PRO A 167 9.40 -11.71 7.09
CA PRO A 167 9.77 -13.10 6.78
C PRO A 167 8.85 -14.11 7.46
N GLY A 168 8.33 -15.06 6.68
CA GLY A 168 7.48 -16.14 7.19
C GLY A 168 6.10 -15.71 7.71
N LYS A 169 5.67 -14.46 7.43
CA LYS A 169 4.36 -13.94 7.84
C LYS A 169 3.52 -13.55 6.62
N PRO A 170 2.18 -13.69 6.69
CA PRO A 170 1.30 -13.21 5.63
C PRO A 170 1.30 -11.69 5.52
N VAL A 171 0.83 -11.18 4.39
CA VAL A 171 0.63 -9.75 4.14
C VAL A 171 -0.86 -9.44 4.24
N LEU A 172 -1.23 -8.48 5.10
CA LEU A 172 -2.61 -8.05 5.29
C LEU A 172 -2.91 -6.84 4.41
N TRP A 173 -3.78 -7.01 3.43
CA TRP A 173 -4.27 -5.98 2.53
C TRP A 173 -5.59 -5.40 3.06
N VAL A 174 -5.63 -4.10 3.30
CA VAL A 174 -6.77 -3.41 3.90
C VAL A 174 -7.28 -2.35 2.94
N ALA A 175 -8.57 -2.40 2.61
CA ALA A 175 -9.25 -1.33 1.87
C ALA A 175 -10.64 -1.08 2.46
N HIS A 176 -11.25 0.06 2.11
CA HIS A 176 -12.58 0.40 2.59
C HIS A 176 -13.64 -0.03 1.58
N ASN A 177 -14.57 -0.91 1.98
CA ASN A 177 -15.47 -1.64 1.06
C ASN A 177 -14.73 -2.62 0.13
N ALA A 178 -13.61 -3.16 0.62
CA ALA A 178 -12.70 -3.98 -0.16
C ALA A 178 -13.40 -5.18 -0.83
N LYS A 179 -14.30 -5.86 -0.10
CA LYS A 179 -14.98 -7.07 -0.60
C LYS A 179 -15.86 -6.81 -1.80
N GLN A 180 -16.48 -5.64 -1.87
CA GLN A 180 -17.43 -5.29 -2.92
C GLN A 180 -16.80 -4.52 -4.08
N PHE A 181 -15.60 -3.97 -3.90
CA PHE A 181 -15.00 -3.06 -4.86
C PHE A 181 -13.53 -3.39 -5.13
N ASP A 182 -12.62 -3.00 -4.23
CA ASP A 182 -11.18 -3.02 -4.50
C ASP A 182 -10.63 -4.42 -4.81
N ILE A 183 -11.07 -5.44 -4.06
CA ILE A 183 -10.58 -6.83 -4.21
C ILE A 183 -10.99 -7.42 -5.56
N PRO A 184 -12.28 -7.43 -5.97
CA PRO A 184 -12.66 -7.93 -7.29
C PRO A 184 -11.90 -7.29 -8.46
N PHE A 185 -11.66 -5.96 -8.41
CA PHE A 185 -10.86 -5.29 -9.43
C PHE A 185 -9.41 -5.78 -9.45
N LEU A 186 -8.78 -5.89 -8.27
CA LEU A 186 -7.41 -6.41 -8.18
C LEU A 186 -7.32 -7.85 -8.70
N MET A 187 -8.23 -8.74 -8.30
CA MET A 187 -8.25 -10.12 -8.77
C MET A 187 -8.40 -10.20 -10.29
N GLN A 188 -9.29 -9.38 -10.86
CA GLN A 188 -9.52 -9.35 -12.30
C GLN A 188 -8.29 -8.86 -13.08
N GLU A 189 -7.53 -7.90 -12.55
CA GLU A 189 -6.28 -7.45 -13.19
C GLU A 189 -5.17 -8.50 -13.11
N PHE A 190 -5.08 -9.27 -12.02
CA PHE A 190 -4.20 -10.43 -11.93
C PHE A 190 -4.56 -11.50 -12.97
N GLU A 191 -5.84 -11.83 -13.09
CA GLU A 191 -6.35 -12.79 -14.08
C GLU A 191 -6.04 -12.34 -15.52
N ARG A 192 -6.28 -11.06 -15.84
CA ARG A 192 -5.93 -10.47 -17.15
C ARG A 192 -4.44 -10.57 -17.46
N CYS A 193 -3.59 -10.57 -16.43
CA CYS A 193 -2.14 -10.75 -16.57
C CYS A 193 -1.71 -12.23 -16.54
N SER A 194 -2.65 -13.18 -16.50
CA SER A 194 -2.36 -14.62 -16.32
C SER A 194 -1.49 -14.90 -15.09
N ALA A 195 -1.70 -14.13 -14.02
CA ALA A 195 -0.96 -14.22 -12.78
C ALA A 195 -1.87 -14.65 -11.63
N GLN A 196 -1.28 -15.30 -10.63
CA GLN A 196 -1.98 -15.67 -9.40
C GLN A 196 -1.63 -14.69 -8.29
N VAL A 197 -2.64 -14.37 -7.48
CA VAL A 197 -2.40 -13.63 -6.24
C VAL A 197 -1.66 -14.54 -5.26
N PRO A 198 -0.57 -14.07 -4.61
CA PRO A 198 0.14 -14.87 -3.63
C PRO A 198 -0.78 -15.40 -2.53
N ALA A 199 -0.63 -16.69 -2.19
CA ALA A 199 -1.55 -17.40 -1.28
C ALA A 199 -1.50 -16.87 0.17
N ASP A 200 -0.46 -16.14 0.52
CA ASP A 200 -0.23 -15.51 1.82
C ASP A 200 -0.69 -14.05 1.88
N TRP A 201 -1.36 -13.55 0.83
CA TRP A 201 -2.06 -12.27 0.86
C TRP A 201 -3.46 -12.45 1.44
N LEU A 202 -3.70 -11.82 2.58
CA LEU A 202 -4.98 -11.84 3.29
C LEU A 202 -5.66 -10.49 3.11
N PHE A 203 -6.95 -10.48 2.81
CA PHE A 203 -7.69 -9.24 2.56
C PHE A 203 -8.70 -8.92 3.68
N VAL A 204 -8.73 -7.65 4.08
CA VAL A 204 -9.60 -7.12 5.13
C VAL A 204 -10.39 -5.94 4.61
N ASP A 205 -11.71 -5.97 4.86
CA ASP A 205 -12.61 -4.86 4.59
C ASP A 205 -12.80 -4.01 5.84
N SER A 206 -12.24 -2.80 5.83
CA SER A 206 -12.32 -1.88 6.96
C SER A 206 -13.73 -1.32 7.17
N LEU A 207 -14.62 -1.34 6.17
CA LEU A 207 -16.00 -0.87 6.30
C LEU A 207 -16.79 -1.73 7.28
N CYS A 208 -16.51 -3.03 7.34
CA CYS A 208 -17.11 -3.93 8.32
C CYS A 208 -16.77 -3.50 9.76
N LEU A 209 -15.52 -3.09 9.99
CA LEU A 209 -15.07 -2.61 11.30
C LEU A 209 -15.66 -1.24 11.63
N ALA A 210 -15.60 -0.29 10.70
CA ALA A 210 -16.15 1.06 10.88
C ALA A 210 -17.64 1.04 11.25
N ARG A 211 -18.44 0.17 10.60
CA ARG A 211 -19.86 0.00 10.92
C ARG A 211 -20.11 -0.57 12.32
N LYS A 212 -19.20 -1.41 12.84
CA LYS A 212 -19.32 -1.96 14.21
C LYS A 212 -18.93 -0.91 15.25
N LEU A 213 -17.87 -0.15 15.00
CA LEU A 213 -17.40 0.89 15.93
C LEU A 213 -18.45 2.00 16.09
N LYS A 214 -19.05 2.48 14.99
CA LYS A 214 -20.12 3.48 15.07
C LYS A 214 -21.26 3.03 15.99
N LYS A 215 -21.66 1.76 15.91
CA LYS A 215 -22.71 1.22 16.78
C LYS A 215 -22.30 1.27 18.25
N LEU A 216 -21.03 1.02 18.58
CA LEU A 216 -20.53 1.08 19.96
C LEU A 216 -20.51 2.52 20.50
N ASP A 217 -20.19 3.51 19.67
CA ASP A 217 -20.28 4.91 20.05
C ASP A 217 -21.74 5.33 20.32
N ASP A 218 -22.69 4.82 19.53
CA ASP A 218 -24.12 5.03 19.79
C ASP A 218 -24.56 4.37 21.13
N PHE A 219 -23.91 3.29 21.58
CA PHE A 219 -24.17 2.63 22.87
C PHE A 219 -23.47 3.29 24.07
N SER A 220 -22.29 3.89 23.88
CA SER A 220 -21.56 4.55 24.97
C SER A 220 -22.21 5.87 25.39
N VAL A 221 -22.90 6.55 24.46
CA VAL A 221 -23.74 7.72 24.75
C VAL A 221 -24.96 7.33 25.61
N LEU A 222 -25.55 6.15 25.40
CA LEU A 222 -26.71 5.68 26.17
C LEU A 222 -26.37 5.23 27.61
N LEU A 223 -25.09 4.95 27.91
CA LEU A 223 -24.65 4.56 29.26
C LEU A 223 -24.13 5.74 30.10
N GLN A 224 -24.11 6.96 29.55
CA GLN A 224 -23.83 8.18 30.32
C GLN A 224 -25.10 8.90 30.83
N GLU A 225 -26.29 8.38 30.52
CA GLU A 225 -27.59 8.92 30.96
C GLU A 225 -28.31 8.04 32.02
N ILE A 226 -27.59 7.13 32.69
CA ILE A 226 -28.09 6.32 33.82
C ILE A 226 -27.19 6.58 35.04
#